data_AF-A0A381U0L0-F1
#
_entry.id   AF-A0A381U0L0-F1
#
_cell.length_a   1.000
_cell.length_b   1.000
_cell.length_c   1.000
_cell.angle_alpha   90.00
_cell.angle_beta   90.00
_cell.angle_gamma   90.00
#
_symmetry.space_group_name_H-M   'P 1'
#
loop_
_entity.id
_entity.type
_entity.pdbx_description
1 polymer ?
#
loop_
_entity_poly.entity_id
_entity_poly.type
_entity_poly.pdbx_seq_one_letter_code
_entity_poly.pdbx_strand_id
1 'polypeptide(L)'
;VVAGLAESGELTVVGVSSGVDGFEAIATTAQQLHIDGFVHIADLDGSVWARFGVLAQPASVVVTSDGNVTGHMGDLDADGFADLVERARLGT
;
A
#
# COMPACT_ATOMS: atom_id res chain seq x y z
N VAL A 1 4.84 -3.44 -0.67
CA VAL A 1 3.72 -2.90 0.15
C VAL A 1 2.63 -2.43 -0.80
N VAL A 2 1.35 -2.61 -0.46
CA VAL A 2 0.23 -2.07 -1.23
C VAL A 2 -0.46 -1.01 -0.37
N ALA A 3 -0.41 0.24 -0.78
CA ALA A 3 -1.15 1.35 -0.20
C ALA A 3 -2.42 1.58 -1.05
N GLY A 4 -3.60 1.50 -0.44
CA GLY A 4 -4.87 1.86 -1.06
C GLY A 4 -5.28 3.28 -0.66
N LEU A 5 -5.61 4.12 -1.63
CA LEU A 5 -6.30 5.40 -1.41
C LEU A 5 -7.76 5.20 -1.83
N ALA A 6 -8.72 5.50 -0.96
CA ALA A 6 -10.14 5.43 -1.30
C ALA A 6 -10.71 6.85 -1.41
N GLU A 7 -11.01 7.29 -2.63
CA GLU A 7 -11.90 8.43 -2.88
C GLU A 7 -13.26 7.91 -3.34
N SER A 8 -14.31 8.72 -3.18
CA SER A 8 -15.71 8.33 -3.35
C SER A 8 -15.96 7.43 -4.57
N GLY A 9 -16.08 6.12 -4.33
CA GLY A 9 -16.40 5.10 -5.34
C GLY A 9 -15.23 4.42 -6.05
N GLU A 10 -14.00 4.94 -5.98
CA GLU A 10 -12.82 4.32 -6.62
C GLU A 10 -11.70 4.09 -5.60
N LEU A 11 -11.33 2.81 -5.44
CA LEU A 11 -10.11 2.42 -4.73
C LEU A 11 -8.92 2.59 -5.68
N THR A 12 -8.09 3.59 -5.41
CA THR A 12 -6.78 3.73 -6.04
C THR A 12 -5.79 2.83 -5.33
N VAL A 13 -5.07 2.00 -6.08
CA VAL A 13 -4.04 1.11 -5.54
C VAL A 13 -2.66 1.66 -5.91
N VAL A 14 -1.76 1.71 -4.95
CA VAL A 14 -0.39 2.19 -5.10
C VAL A 14 0.57 1.20 -4.45
N GLY A 15 1.49 0.64 -5.22
CA GLY A 15 2.60 -0.14 -4.69
C GLY A 15 3.63 0.78 -4.05
N VAL A 16 4.15 0.43 -2.88
CA VAL A 16 5.27 1.14 -2.25
C VAL A 16 6.37 0.13 -1.97
N SER A 17 7.56 0.40 -2.47
CA SER A 17 8.74 -0.42 -2.23
C SER A 17 9.80 0.45 -1.61
N SER A 18 10.20 0.11 -0.38
CA SER A 18 11.29 0.77 0.32
C SER A 18 12.53 -0.12 0.30
N GLY A 19 13.69 0.50 0.19
CA GLY A 19 14.97 -0.19 0.09
C GLY A 19 15.90 0.41 -0.95
N VAL A 20 17.13 -0.10 -1.00
CA VAL A 20 18.24 0.46 -1.78
C VAL A 20 18.33 -0.08 -3.21
N ASP A 21 17.50 -1.07 -3.59
CA ASP A 21 17.61 -1.77 -4.87
C ASP A 21 17.26 -0.87 -6.09
N GLY A 22 16.78 0.35 -5.84
CA GLY A 22 16.58 1.38 -6.85
C GLY A 22 15.32 1.17 -7.70
N PHE A 23 15.02 2.18 -8.52
CA PHE A 23 13.78 2.24 -9.31
C PHE A 23 13.63 1.08 -10.31
N GLU A 24 14.74 0.65 -10.95
CA GLU A 24 14.72 -0.42 -11.95
C GLU A 24 14.36 -1.79 -11.36
N ALA A 25 14.86 -2.10 -10.16
CA ALA A 25 14.52 -3.34 -9.48
C ALA A 25 13.03 -3.40 -9.14
N ILE A 26 12.47 -2.29 -8.64
CA ILE A 26 11.05 -2.17 -8.30
C ILE A 26 10.18 -2.35 -9.55
N ALA A 27 10.52 -1.69 -10.65
CA ALA A 27 9.81 -1.82 -11.92
C ALA A 27 9.87 -3.26 -12.46
N THR A 28 11.03 -3.89 -12.40
CA THR A 28 11.22 -5.28 -12.84
C THR A 28 10.38 -6.25 -12.00
N THR A 29 10.39 -6.09 -10.68
CA THR A 29 9.57 -6.92 -9.77
C THR A 29 8.07 -6.72 -10.04
N ALA A 30 7.62 -5.49 -10.27
CA ALA A 30 6.22 -5.22 -10.59
C ALA A 30 5.76 -5.96 -11.85
N GLN A 31 6.59 -5.99 -12.90
CA GLN A 31 6.31 -6.73 -14.14
C GLN A 31 6.34 -8.25 -13.91
N GLN A 32 7.32 -8.77 -13.16
CA GLN A 32 7.45 -10.20 -12.88
C GLN A 32 6.28 -10.76 -12.07
N LEU A 33 5.74 -9.95 -11.14
CA LEU A 33 4.59 -10.31 -10.33
C LEU A 33 3.25 -9.96 -11.01
N HIS A 34 3.26 -9.37 -12.21
CA HIS A 34 2.08 -8.90 -12.94
C HIS A 34 1.22 -7.91 -12.14
N ILE A 35 1.88 -7.02 -11.39
CA ILE A 35 1.24 -5.97 -10.59
C ILE A 35 1.54 -4.57 -11.14
N ASP A 36 2.05 -4.47 -12.36
CA ASP A 36 2.38 -3.23 -13.08
C ASP A 36 1.15 -2.46 -13.61
N GLY A 37 -0.06 -2.98 -13.37
CA GLY A 37 -1.33 -2.32 -13.73
C GLY A 37 -1.72 -1.12 -12.87
N PHE A 38 -0.93 -0.79 -11.84
CA PHE A 38 -1.14 0.37 -10.96
C PHE A 38 0.18 1.05 -10.61
N VAL A 39 0.12 2.24 -10.01
CA VAL A 39 1.29 3.08 -9.73
C VAL A 39 2.20 2.42 -8.68
N HIS A 40 3.52 2.49 -8.87
CA HIS A 40 4.52 2.07 -7.88
C HIS A 40 5.41 3.24 -7.48
N ILE A 41 5.60 3.41 -6.17
CA ILE A 41 6.49 4.40 -5.56
C ILE A 41 7.76 3.70 -5.07
N ALA A 42 8.91 4.24 -5.47
CA ALA A 42 10.21 3.88 -4.91
C ALA A 42 10.53 4.76 -3.69
N ASP A 43 10.26 4.25 -2.50
CA ASP A 43 10.48 4.91 -1.21
C ASP A 43 11.92 4.66 -0.71
N LEU A 44 12.89 5.18 -1.47
CA LEU A 44 14.32 4.87 -1.31
C LEU A 44 14.88 5.34 0.05
N ASP A 45 14.31 6.38 0.65
CA ASP A 45 14.70 6.89 1.96
C ASP A 45 13.82 6.37 3.11
N GLY A 46 12.80 5.57 2.80
CA GLY A 46 11.87 5.00 3.78
C GLY A 46 10.89 6.00 4.40
N SER A 47 10.83 7.24 3.88
CA SER A 47 10.00 8.30 4.47
C SER A 47 8.51 8.03 4.33
N VAL A 48 8.08 7.37 3.25
CA VAL A 48 6.67 6.97 3.07
C VAL A 48 6.31 5.85 4.04
N TRP A 49 7.14 4.81 4.16
CA TRP A 49 6.95 3.74 5.14
C TRP A 49 6.88 4.28 6.57
N ALA A 50 7.83 5.16 6.93
CA ALA A 50 7.86 5.78 8.25
C ALA A 50 6.60 6.61 8.53
N ARG A 51 6.10 7.37 7.55
CA ARG A 51 4.86 8.16 7.68
C ARG A 51 3.64 7.30 7.99
N PHE A 52 3.58 6.09 7.45
CA PHE A 52 2.46 5.17 7.64
C PHE A 52 2.72 4.11 8.72
N GLY A 53 3.83 4.20 9.47
CA GLY A 53 4.18 3.26 10.53
C GLY A 53 4.50 1.84 10.03
N VAL A 54 4.87 1.70 8.75
CA VAL A 54 5.24 0.41 8.17
C VAL A 54 6.68 0.08 8.57
N LEU A 55 6.86 -1.02 9.30
CA LEU A 55 8.16 -1.44 9.82
C LEU A 55 8.83 -2.54 8.99
N ALA A 56 8.03 -3.28 8.23
CA ALA A 56 8.42 -4.43 7.44
C ALA A 56 7.33 -4.73 6.40
N GLN A 57 7.70 -5.47 5.36
CA GLN A 57 6.74 -6.10 4.45
C GLN A 57 6.45 -7.54 4.90
N PRO A 58 5.27 -8.10 4.60
CA PRO A 58 4.15 -7.45 3.91
C PRO A 58 3.37 -6.51 4.83
N ALA A 59 2.76 -5.48 4.23
CA ALA A 59 1.92 -4.52 4.92
C ALA A 59 0.95 -3.87 3.92
N SER A 60 -0.21 -3.48 4.43
CA SER A 60 -1.28 -2.80 3.69
C SER A 60 -1.79 -1.62 4.49
N VAL A 61 -2.03 -0.50 3.81
CA VAL A 61 -2.52 0.74 4.43
C VAL A 61 -3.65 1.29 3.58
N VAL A 62 -4.75 1.67 4.22
CA VAL A 62 -5.86 2.38 3.59
C VAL A 62 -5.90 3.81 4.09
N VAL A 63 -5.94 4.75 3.16
CA VAL A 63 -6.15 6.18 3.44
C VAL A 63 -7.51 6.59 2.86
N THR A 64 -8.37 7.17 3.68
CA THR A 64 -9.67 7.69 3.22
C THR A 64 -9.53 9.10 2.64
N SER A 65 -10.52 9.57 1.87
CA SER A 65 -10.62 10.94 1.37
C SER A 65 -10.49 12.01 2.46
N ASP A 66 -10.87 11.66 3.68
CA ASP A 66 -10.87 12.56 4.84
C ASP A 66 -9.51 12.57 5.55
N GLY A 67 -8.56 11.78 5.04
CA GLY A 67 -7.19 11.65 5.56
C GLY A 67 -7.03 10.63 6.70
N ASN A 68 -8.05 9.83 7.03
CA ASN A 68 -7.92 8.78 8.04
C ASN A 68 -7.05 7.64 7.50
N VAL A 69 -6.21 7.08 8.36
CA VAL A 69 -5.25 6.04 8.01
C VAL A 69 -5.52 4.79 8.85
N THR A 70 -5.74 3.67 8.18
CA THR A 70 -5.89 2.35 8.81
C THR A 70 -4.86 1.40 8.21
N GLY A 71 -3.98 0.85 9.04
CA GLY A 71 -2.92 -0.07 8.63
C GLY A 71 -3.15 -1.52 9.06
N HIS A 72 -2.51 -2.44 8.35
CA HIS A 72 -2.34 -3.84 8.71
C HIS A 72 -0.91 -4.28 8.38
N MET A 73 -0.24 -4.89 9.36
CA MET A 73 1.07 -5.51 9.19
C MET A 73 0.87 -7.03 9.02
N GLY A 74 1.55 -7.62 8.04
CA GLY A 74 1.39 -9.03 7.69
C GLY A 74 0.60 -9.24 6.41
N ASP A 75 0.46 -10.52 6.05
CA ASP A 75 -0.26 -10.94 4.85
C ASP A 75 -1.76 -10.80 5.02
N LEU A 76 -2.44 -10.38 3.94
CA LEU A 76 -3.89 -10.39 3.83
C LEU A 76 -4.29 -11.19 2.59
N ASP A 77 -5.33 -12.00 2.75
CA ASP A 77 -6.08 -12.53 1.62
C ASP A 77 -7.14 -11.51 1.15
N ALA A 78 -7.95 -11.89 0.16
CA ALA A 78 -8.95 -10.99 -0.41
C ALA A 78 -9.98 -10.50 0.61
N ASP A 79 -10.44 -11.39 1.50
CA ASP A 79 -11.39 -11.05 2.56
C ASP A 79 -10.75 -10.10 3.58
N GLY A 80 -9.50 -10.36 3.97
CA GLY A 80 -8.73 -9.47 4.84
C GLY A 80 -8.51 -8.07 4.26
N PHE A 81 -8.32 -7.95 2.94
CA PHE A 81 -8.27 -6.64 2.27
C PHE A 81 -9.64 -5.93 2.30
N ALA A 82 -10.73 -6.66 2.02
CA ALA A 82 -12.08 -6.09 2.08
C ALA A 82 -12.41 -5.59 3.50
N ASP A 83 -12.08 -6.38 4.52
CA ASP A 83 -12.25 -6.02 5.92
C ASP A 83 -11.40 -4.81 6.31
N LEU A 84 -10.15 -4.71 5.85
CA LEU A 84 -9.30 -3.54 6.08
C LEU A 84 -9.93 -2.27 5.49
N VAL A 85 -10.46 -2.34 4.27
CA VAL A 85 -11.15 -1.20 3.62
C VAL A 85 -12.40 -0.82 4.39
N GLU A 86 -13.19 -1.79 4.85
CA GLU A 86 -14.42 -1.52 5.60
C GLU A 86 -14.12 -0.90 6.96
N ARG A 87 -13.12 -1.42 7.68
CA ARG A 87 -12.62 -0.81 8.93
C ARG A 87 -12.17 0.63 8.73
N ALA A 88 -11.49 0.94 7.62
CA ALA A 88 -11.10 2.30 7.29
C ALA A 88 -12.31 3.22 7.04
N ARG A 89 -13.35 2.73 6.38
CA ARG A 89 -14.61 3.48 6.16
C ARG A 89 -15.36 3.74 7.45
N LEU A 90 -15.35 2.78 8.36
CA LEU A 90 -16.03 2.89 9.66
C LEU A 90 -15.20 3.66 10.70
N GLY A 91 -13.92 3.86 10.46
CA GLY A 91 -13.00 4.51 11.41
C GLY A 91 -12.69 3.65 12.63
N THR A 92 -12.65 2.32 12.48
CA THR A 92 -12.49 1.33 13.56
C THR A 92 -11.28 0.42 13.41
#